data_AF-A0A4R3PR28-F1
#
_entry.id   AF-A0A4R3PR28-F1
#
_cell.length_a   1.000
_cell.length_b   1.000
_cell.length_c   1.000
_cell.angle_alpha   90.00
_cell.angle_beta   90.00
_cell.angle_gamma   90.00
#
_symmetry.space_group_name_H-M   'P 1'
#
loop_
_entity.id
_entity.type
_entity.pdbx_description
1 polymer ?
#
loop_
_entity_poly.entity_id
_entity_poly.type
_entity_poly.pdbx_seq_one_letter_code
_entity_poly.pdbx_strand_id
1 'polypeptide(L)' 'MLKKQTNRIQGEELTASVANPLRRHEVNRINFDLINGLPNQTTQSCANAAGAAAAMHPSRFAVFGYAHVPALE' A
#
# COMPACT_ATOMS: atom_id res chain seq x y z
N MET A 1 -2.22 -2.29 -0.48
CA MET A 1 -3.60 -2.66 -0.86
C MET A 1 -4.51 -2.57 0.33
N LEU A 2 -5.54 -1.74 0.23
CA LEU A 2 -6.46 -1.47 1.34
C LEU A 2 -7.87 -1.85 0.88
N LYS A 3 -8.56 -2.67 1.67
CA LYS A 3 -9.94 -3.06 1.38
C LYS A 3 -10.87 -2.33 2.35
N LYS A 4 -11.76 -1.50 1.77
CA LYS A 4 -13.02 -0.91 2.29
C LYS A 4 -13.03 -0.15 3.64
N GLN A 5 -12.13 -0.41 4.58
CA GLN A 5 -12.27 0.07 5.96
C GLN A 5 -11.70 1.47 6.20
N THR A 6 -10.87 1.98 5.29
CA THR A 6 -10.29 3.34 5.36
C THR A 6 -10.93 4.29 4.34
N ASN A 7 -12.13 3.97 3.83
CA ASN A 7 -12.76 4.66 2.71
C ASN A 7 -11.88 4.75 1.43
N ARG A 8 -10.79 3.95 1.36
CA ARG A 8 -9.94 3.78 0.18
C ARG A 8 -10.16 2.39 -0.42
N ILE A 9 -10.67 2.37 -1.65
CA ILE A 9 -10.80 1.15 -2.45
C ILE A 9 -9.73 1.19 -3.55
N GLN A 10 -8.62 0.50 -3.31
CA GLN A 10 -7.54 0.36 -4.29
C GLN A 10 -6.92 -1.03 -4.21
N GLY A 11 -7.08 -1.79 -5.29
CA GLY A 11 -6.53 -3.14 -5.45
C GLY A 11 -5.10 -3.15 -6.00
N GLU A 12 -4.57 -4.36 -6.15
CA GLU A 12 -3.24 -4.64 -6.71
C GLU A 12 -3.12 -4.11 -8.13
N GLU A 13 -4.07 -4.54 -8.96
CA GLU A 13 -4.12 -4.26 -10.38
C GLU A 13 -4.13 -2.76 -10.65
N LEU A 14 -4.95 -2.01 -9.89
CA LEU A 14 -4.99 -0.56 -10.00
C LEU A 14 -3.68 0.10 -9.56
N THR A 15 -2.99 -0.46 -8.57
CA THR A 15 -1.68 0.07 -8.14
C THR A 15 -0.61 -0.21 -9.21
N ALA A 16 -0.61 -1.41 -9.76
CA ALA A 16 0.33 -1.83 -10.80
C ALA A 16 0.08 -1.08 -12.13
N SER A 17 -1.18 -0.81 -12.47
CA SER A 17 -1.55 -0.07 -13.68
C SER A 17 -1.08 1.38 -13.66
N VAL A 18 -0.81 1.94 -12.49
CA VAL A 18 -0.18 3.26 -12.32
C VAL A 18 1.35 3.15 -12.24
N ALA A 19 1.87 2.21 -11.44
CA ALA A 19 3.32 2.07 -11.25
C ALA A 19 4.07 1.66 -12.53
N ASN A 20 3.47 0.82 -13.38
CA ASN A 20 4.14 0.31 -14.57
C ASN A 20 4.35 1.38 -15.65
N PRO A 21 3.34 2.21 -16.02
CA PRO A 21 3.57 3.34 -16.92
C PRO A 21 4.63 4.32 -16.41
N LEU A 22 4.65 4.62 -15.10
CA LEU A 22 5.66 5.50 -14.52
C LEU A 22 7.09 5.00 -14.82
N ARG A 23 7.33 3.69 -14.69
CA ARG A 23 8.62 3.08 -15.06
C ARG A 23 8.92 3.17 -16.55
N ARG A 24 7.90 3.02 -17.41
CA ARG A 24 8.06 3.20 -18.88
C ARG A 24 8.45 4.64 -19.23
N HIS A 25 8.13 5.60 -18.37
CA HIS A 25 8.54 7.01 -18.47
C HIS A 25 9.75 7.33 -17.58
N GLU A 26 10.60 6.32 -17.29
CA GLU A 26 11.87 6.46 -16.56
C GLU A 26 11.76 6.88 -15.09
N VAL A 27 10.54 6.94 -14.52
CA VAL A 27 10.32 7.11 -13.09
C VAL A 27 10.50 5.75 -12.40
N ASN A 28 11.75 5.38 -12.17
CA ASN A 28 12.11 4.06 -11.65
C ASN A 28 12.17 3.98 -10.12
N ARG A 29 12.39 5.12 -9.44
CA ARG A 29 12.51 5.20 -7.98
C ARG A 29 11.16 5.42 -7.32
N ILE A 30 10.32 4.38 -7.30
CA ILE A 30 8.97 4.45 -6.74
C ILE A 30 8.98 3.93 -5.30
N ASN A 31 8.48 4.75 -4.37
CA ASN A 31 8.28 4.39 -2.96
C ASN A 31 6.85 3.93 -2.73
N PHE A 32 6.68 2.85 -1.96
CA PHE A 32 5.38 2.35 -1.55
C PHE A 32 5.18 2.56 -0.04
N ASP A 33 4.09 3.22 0.33
CA ASP A 33 3.70 3.43 1.72
C ASP A 33 2.77 2.31 2.17
N LEU A 34 3.14 1.65 3.26
CA LEU A 34 2.38 0.57 3.88
C LEU A 34 1.98 0.97 5.29
N ILE A 35 0.73 0.69 5.65
CA ILE A 35 0.20 0.90 7.00
C ILE A 35 -0.10 -0.47 7.61
N ASN A 36 0.43 -0.71 8.81
CA ASN A 36 0.09 -1.87 9.64
C ASN A 36 -0.75 -1.45 10.86
N GLY A 37 -1.46 -2.40 11.46
CA GLY A 37 -2.33 -2.15 12.61
C GLY A 37 -3.63 -1.42 12.29
N LEU A 38 -4.08 -1.43 11.03
CA LEU A 38 -5.40 -0.89 10.69
C LEU A 38 -6.52 -1.67 11.40
N PRO A 39 -7.69 -1.04 11.62
CA PRO A 39 -8.85 -1.74 12.14
C PRO A 39 -9.10 -3.03 11.35
N ASN A 40 -9.35 -4.14 12.08
CA ASN A 40 -9.58 -5.49 11.53
C ASN A 40 -8.45 -6.07 10.66
N GLN A 41 -7.27 -5.45 10.60
CA GLN A 41 -6.10 -6.04 9.94
C GLN A 41 -5.53 -7.16 10.82
N THR A 42 -5.13 -8.26 10.19
CA THR A 42 -4.46 -9.38 10.86
C THR A 42 -3.01 -9.43 10.39
N THR A 43 -2.15 -10.13 11.14
CA THR A 43 -0.76 -10.37 10.71
C THR A 43 -0.72 -11.01 9.32
N GLN A 44 -1.63 -11.95 9.03
CA GLN A 44 -1.71 -12.61 7.72
C GLN A 44 -2.11 -11.63 6.61
N SER A 45 -3.11 -10.77 6.84
CA SER A 45 -3.52 -9.81 5.80
C SER A 45 -2.46 -8.72 5.58
N CYS A 46 -1.73 -8.33 6.62
CA CYS A 46 -0.57 -7.45 6.52
C CYS A 46 0.56 -8.09 5.69
N ALA A 47 0.91 -9.34 5.98
CA ALA A 47 1.93 -10.08 5.24
C ALA A 47 1.55 -10.25 3.76
N ASN A 48 0.29 -10.58 3.46
CA ASN A 48 -0.20 -10.69 2.09
C ASN A 48 -0.11 -9.35 1.35
N ALA A 49 -0.49 -8.25 1.99
CA ALA A 49 -0.42 -6.92 1.40
C ALA A 49 1.04 -6.48 1.12
N ALA A 50 1.95 -6.78 2.05
CA ALA A 50 3.38 -6.51 1.88
C ALA A 50 4.00 -7.37 0.78
N GLY A 51 3.63 -8.65 0.69
CA GLY A 51 4.09 -9.56 -0.36
C GLY A 51 3.66 -9.11 -1.75
N ALA A 52 2.39 -8.75 -1.94
CA ALA A 52 1.91 -8.20 -3.19
C ALA A 52 2.57 -6.86 -3.54
N ALA A 53 2.81 -6.01 -2.53
CA ALA A 53 3.56 -4.78 -2.71
C ALA A 53 5.02 -5.04 -3.16
N ALA A 54 5.69 -6.04 -2.60
CA ALA A 54 7.04 -6.44 -2.99
C ALA A 54 7.10 -7.03 -4.41
N ALA A 55 6.09 -7.80 -4.81
CA ALA A 55 5.96 -8.34 -6.17
C ALA A 55 5.87 -7.24 -7.24
N MET A 56 5.42 -6.04 -6.86
CA MET A 56 5.43 -4.86 -7.75
C MET A 56 6.80 -4.17 -7.84
N HIS A 57 7.86 -4.67 -7.20
CA HIS A 57 9.24 -4.18 -7.25
C HIS A 57 9.41 -2.66 -6.97
N PRO A 58 8.92 -2.13 -5.83
CA PRO A 58 9.22 -0.76 -5.45
C PRO A 58 10.71 -0.61 -5.10
N SER A 59 11.23 0.60 -5.24
CA SER A 59 12.61 0.89 -4.84
C SER A 59 12.77 1.07 -3.34
N ARG A 60 11.66 1.35 -2.65
CA ARG A 60 11.62 1.57 -1.20
C ARG A 60 10.25 1.26 -0.64
N PHE A 61 10.24 0.80 0.61
CA PHE A 61 9.07 0.82 1.47
C PHE A 61 9.22 1.88 2.56
N ALA A 62 8.14 2.60 2.82
CA ALA A 62 7.92 3.27 4.09
C ALA A 62 6.79 2.54 4.82
N VAL A 63 7.03 2.11 6.05
CA VAL A 63 6.08 1.29 6.83
C VAL A 63 5.71 2.04 8.09
N PHE A 64 4.41 2.25 8.29
CA PHE A 64 3.87 3.05 9.39
C PHE A 64 2.89 2.24 10.24
N GLY A 65 2.95 2.46 11.55
CA GLY A 65 1.90 2.09 12.49
C GLY A 65 0.66 2.95 12.26
N TYR A 66 -0.52 2.33 12.19
CA TYR A 66 -1.77 3.06 12.22
C TYR A 66 -1.93 3.74 13.59
N ALA A 67 -1.95 5.06 13.58
CA ALA A 67 -2.32 5.89 14.71
C ALA A 67 -3.75 6.39 14.50
N HIS A 68 -4.66 6.00 15.39
CA HIS A 68 -6.05 6.48 15.33
C HIS A 68 -6.14 7.91 15.86
N VAL A 69 -6.55 8.86 15.02
CA VAL A 69 -6.70 10.29 15.36
C VAL A 69 -8.13 10.74 15.06
N PRO A 70 -9.08 10.53 16.00
CA PRO A 70 -10.52 10.77 15.75
C PRO A 70 -10.90 12.25 15.65
N ALA A 71 -10.02 13.18 16.04
CA ALA A 71 -10.29 14.62 15.98
C ALA A 71 -10.20 15.23 14.56
N LEU A 72 -9.91 14.43 13.53
CA LEU A 72 -9.73 14.83 12.13
C LEU A 72 -10.70 14.13 11.16
N GLU A 73 -11.67 13.36 11.67
CA GLU A 73 -12.70 12.69 10.86
C GLU A 73 -13.89 13.61 10.51
#